data_AF-A0A829HE45-F1
#
_entry.id   AF-A0A829HE45-F1
#
_cell.length_a   1.000
_cell.length_b   1.000
_cell.length_c   1.000
_cell.angle_alpha   90.00
_cell.angle_beta   90.00
_cell.angle_gamma   90.00
#
_symmetry.space_group_name_H-M   'P 1'
#
loop_
_entity.id
_entity.type
_entity.pdbx_description
1 polymer ?
#
loop_
_entity_poly.entity_id
_entity_poly.type
_entity_poly.pdbx_seq_one_letter_code
_entity_poly.pdbx_strand_id
1 'polypeptide(L)'
;MSNWLDEVKFDSNGLVPAIAQHHQTGRVLMVAWMNREALQLTAEKNQAVYYSRSRQKLWHKGEESGHFQTVHEIRLDCDADVIILQIEQHGGIACHTGRESCFYRKLTPQGWEIVDAQLKDPTAIYGASAKVEAHDHGQTEQVDVLGYLGRLMQQRKTAEADSSYIASLYKKGINKILEKVGEESVETIIAAKDYAVLASLENKHDLIYEVADLWFHSIVMLGYFDLDPQVVLDELARRQGLSGLVEKANRSQEA
;
A
#
# COMPACT_ATOMS: atom_id res chain seq x y z
N MET A 1 -9.15 35.65 21.66
CA MET A 1 -8.38 34.73 20.81
C MET A 1 -9.39 33.95 20.02
N SER A 2 -9.34 33.95 18.69
CA SER A 2 -10.21 33.07 17.90
C SER A 2 -9.90 31.62 18.28
N ASN A 3 -10.93 30.82 18.53
CA ASN A 3 -10.75 29.39 18.66
C ASN A 3 -10.46 28.87 17.24
N TRP A 4 -9.40 28.08 17.04
CA TRP A 4 -9.06 27.55 15.70
C TRP A 4 -10.23 26.75 15.08
N LEU A 5 -11.13 26.21 15.91
CA LEU A 5 -12.37 25.57 15.46
C LEU A 5 -13.33 26.53 14.74
N ASP A 6 -13.22 27.84 14.94
CA ASP A 6 -14.03 28.85 14.26
C ASP A 6 -13.60 29.09 12.81
N GLU A 7 -12.40 28.64 12.44
CA GLU A 7 -11.90 28.69 11.06
C GLU A 7 -12.50 27.56 10.20
N VAL A 8 -13.02 26.51 10.83
CA VAL A 8 -13.65 25.37 10.15
C VAL A 8 -15.12 25.66 9.84
N LYS A 9 -15.50 25.53 8.58
CA LYS A 9 -16.88 25.65 8.10
C LYS A 9 -17.61 24.32 8.26
N PHE A 10 -18.43 24.23 9.30
CA PHE A 10 -19.37 23.13 9.47
C PHE A 10 -20.63 23.37 8.61
N ASP A 11 -21.21 22.30 8.08
CA ASP A 11 -22.45 22.33 7.32
C ASP A 11 -23.66 22.74 8.18
N SER A 12 -24.85 22.81 7.58
CA SER A 12 -26.10 23.14 8.29
C SER A 12 -26.47 22.16 9.41
N ASN A 13 -25.86 20.98 9.44
CA ASN A 13 -26.04 19.97 10.50
C ASN A 13 -24.93 20.05 11.57
N GLY A 14 -24.02 21.01 11.47
CA GLY A 14 -22.89 21.16 12.37
C GLY A 14 -21.78 20.12 12.12
N LEU A 15 -21.65 19.61 10.90
CA LEU A 15 -20.71 18.55 10.52
C LEU A 15 -19.71 19.01 9.46
N VAL A 16 -18.51 18.44 9.51
CA VAL A 16 -17.47 18.59 8.49
C VAL A 16 -17.02 17.19 8.02
N PRO A 17 -16.85 16.94 6.72
CA PRO A 17 -16.23 15.72 6.22
C PRO A 17 -14.76 15.65 6.65
N ALA A 18 -14.35 14.47 7.11
CA ALA A 18 -12.98 14.15 7.49
C ALA A 18 -12.48 12.93 6.71
N ILE A 19 -11.40 13.12 5.96
CA ILE A 19 -10.68 12.09 5.22
C ILE A 19 -9.60 11.52 6.12
N ALA A 20 -9.60 10.21 6.36
CA ALA A 20 -8.49 9.52 7.00
C ALA A 20 -7.53 8.98 5.94
N GLN A 21 -6.29 9.45 5.93
CA GLN A 21 -5.25 9.05 4.99
C GLN A 21 -4.06 8.44 5.75
N HIS A 22 -3.51 7.35 5.23
CA HIS A 22 -2.33 6.72 5.84
C HIS A 22 -1.11 7.65 5.72
N HIS A 23 -0.47 7.96 6.86
CA HIS A 23 0.56 8.99 6.92
C HIS A 23 1.83 8.69 6.11
N GLN A 24 2.21 7.40 5.97
CA GLN A 24 3.37 6.99 5.16
C GLN A 24 3.05 6.81 3.67
N THR A 25 1.96 6.10 3.34
CA THR A 25 1.68 5.68 1.96
C THR A 25 0.81 6.67 1.18
N GLY A 26 0.15 7.61 1.87
CA GLY A 26 -0.84 8.50 1.26
C GLY A 26 -2.13 7.80 0.84
N ARG A 27 -2.33 6.52 1.20
CA ARG A 27 -3.58 5.80 0.87
C ARG A 27 -4.76 6.39 1.63
N VAL A 28 -5.84 6.73 0.93
CA VAL A 28 -7.09 7.13 1.57
C VAL A 28 -7.77 5.88 2.15
N LEU A 29 -8.02 5.89 3.46
CA LEU A 29 -8.54 4.75 4.20
C LEU A 29 -10.04 4.84 4.41
N MET A 30 -10.56 6.01 4.79
CA MET A 30 -12.00 6.19 4.97
C MET A 30 -12.39 7.67 4.95
N VAL A 31 -13.68 7.92 4.77
CA VAL A 31 -14.30 9.22 5.03
C VAL A 31 -15.35 9.04 6.12
N ALA A 32 -15.38 9.96 7.06
CA ALA A 32 -16.41 10.08 8.07
C ALA A 32 -16.75 11.55 8.31
N TRP A 33 -17.66 11.80 9.23
CA TRP A 33 -18.07 13.16 9.61
C TRP A 33 -17.55 13.47 10.99
N MET A 34 -17.18 14.72 11.24
CA MET A 34 -16.88 15.23 12.57
C MET A 34 -17.85 16.38 12.87
N ASN A 35 -18.40 16.41 14.08
CA ASN A 35 -18.93 17.65 14.62
C ASN A 35 -17.80 18.42 15.32
N ARG A 36 -18.08 19.63 15.80
CA ARG A 36 -17.08 20.47 16.49
C ARG A 36 -16.39 19.76 17.66
N GLU A 37 -17.15 19.01 18.46
CA GLU A 37 -16.63 18.25 19.60
C GLU A 37 -15.71 17.09 19.16
N ALA A 38 -16.09 16.34 18.14
CA ALA A 38 -15.28 15.23 17.61
C ALA A 38 -13.93 15.72 17.07
N LEU A 39 -13.91 16.86 16.37
CA LEU A 39 -12.68 17.48 15.89
C LEU A 39 -11.80 17.98 17.04
N GLN A 40 -12.40 18.62 18.05
CA GLN A 40 -11.70 19.05 19.25
C GLN A 40 -11.03 17.86 19.96
N LEU A 41 -11.79 16.81 20.24
CA LEU A 41 -11.28 15.60 20.91
C LEU A 41 -10.21 14.91 20.08
N THR A 42 -10.32 14.93 18.75
CA THR A 42 -9.31 14.37 17.85
C THR A 42 -7.98 15.10 18.00
N ALA A 43 -8.00 16.43 18.00
CA ALA A 43 -6.80 17.26 18.17
C ALA A 43 -6.20 17.12 19.58
N GLU A 44 -7.03 16.99 20.61
CA GLU A 44 -6.56 16.84 22.00
C GLU A 44 -5.95 15.46 22.28
N LYS A 45 -6.54 14.40 21.73
CA LYS A 45 -6.14 13.01 22.03
C LYS A 45 -5.13 12.43 21.04
N ASN A 46 -4.88 13.09 19.91
CA ASN A 46 -4.16 12.52 18.77
C ASN A 46 -4.73 11.15 18.34
N GLN A 47 -6.06 11.01 18.42
CA GLN A 47 -6.79 9.80 18.05
C GLN A 47 -8.05 10.18 17.29
N ALA A 48 -8.36 9.46 16.20
CA ALA A 48 -9.50 9.83 15.37
C ALA A 48 -10.83 9.59 16.10
N VAL A 49 -11.56 10.67 16.34
CA VAL A 49 -12.93 10.67 16.88
C VAL A 49 -13.87 11.21 15.81
N TYR A 50 -14.88 10.44 15.46
CA TYR A 50 -15.86 10.81 14.46
C TYR A 50 -17.24 11.04 15.10
N TYR A 51 -18.15 11.63 14.35
CA TYR A 51 -19.56 11.74 14.67
C TYR A 51 -20.38 10.81 13.77
N SER A 52 -21.06 9.84 14.36
CA SER A 52 -21.93 8.93 13.62
C SER A 52 -23.27 9.61 13.33
N ARG A 53 -23.54 9.94 12.06
CA ARG A 53 -24.81 10.55 11.64
C ARG A 53 -26.03 9.66 11.89
N SER A 54 -25.87 8.34 11.86
CA SER A 54 -26.97 7.40 12.12
C SER A 54 -27.21 7.19 13.61
N ARG A 55 -26.15 7.12 14.43
CA ARG A 55 -26.25 6.92 15.89
C ARG A 55 -26.38 8.23 16.67
N GLN A 56 -26.19 9.38 16.01
CA GLN A 56 -26.19 10.73 16.59
C GLN A 56 -25.33 10.83 17.86
N LYS A 57 -24.12 10.28 17.79
CA LYS A 57 -23.16 10.27 18.90
C LYS A 57 -21.72 10.25 18.40
N LEU A 58 -20.81 10.63 19.30
CA LEU A 58 -19.37 10.44 19.12
C LEU A 58 -19.03 8.96 18.95
N TRP A 59 -18.02 8.70 18.13
CA TRP A 59 -17.47 7.39 17.84
C TRP A 59 -15.96 7.49 17.81
N HIS A 60 -15.30 6.97 18.84
CA HIS A 60 -13.86 6.82 18.82
C HIS A 60 -13.52 5.58 17.98
N LYS A 61 -12.80 5.79 16.88
CA LYS A 61 -12.51 4.70 15.95
C LYS A 61 -11.65 3.65 16.66
N GLY A 62 -12.13 2.40 16.67
CA GLY A 62 -11.43 1.28 17.28
C GLY A 62 -11.89 0.91 18.70
N GLU A 63 -12.80 1.66 19.34
CA GLU A 63 -13.30 1.30 20.69
C GLU A 63 -13.90 -0.11 20.78
N GLU A 64 -14.65 -0.51 19.76
CA GLU A 64 -15.31 -1.83 19.72
C GLU A 64 -14.39 -2.92 19.14
N SER A 65 -13.49 -2.57 18.20
CA SER A 65 -12.72 -3.53 17.40
C SER A 65 -11.21 -3.58 17.71
N GLY A 66 -10.69 -2.68 18.52
CA GLY A 66 -9.25 -2.49 18.76
C GLY A 66 -8.49 -1.83 17.61
N HIS A 67 -9.15 -1.51 16.49
CA HIS A 67 -8.53 -0.90 15.30
C HIS A 67 -8.50 0.63 15.38
N PHE A 68 -7.70 1.14 16.32
CA PHE A 68 -7.51 2.57 16.56
C PHE A 68 -6.80 3.29 15.40
N GLN A 69 -6.99 4.61 15.34
CA GLN A 69 -6.31 5.50 14.40
C GLN A 69 -5.56 6.56 15.19
N THR A 70 -4.22 6.50 15.17
CA THR A 70 -3.37 7.55 15.75
C THR A 70 -3.21 8.67 14.75
N VAL A 71 -3.47 9.91 15.16
CA VAL A 71 -3.39 11.10 14.30
C VAL A 71 -2.01 11.73 14.43
N HIS A 72 -1.32 11.88 13.30
CA HIS A 72 -0.02 12.56 13.20
C HIS A 72 -0.15 14.00 12.73
N GLU A 73 -1.15 14.29 11.89
CA GLU A 73 -1.38 15.62 11.33
C GLU A 73 -2.86 15.83 11.00
N ILE A 74 -3.34 17.05 11.16
CA ILE A 74 -4.67 17.50 10.74
C ILE A 74 -4.46 18.66 9.78
N ARG A 75 -5.01 18.57 8.57
CA ARG A 75 -5.01 19.67 7.60
C ARG A 75 -6.44 20.05 7.23
N LEU A 76 -6.62 21.33 6.95
CA LEU A 76 -7.85 21.95 6.48
C LEU A 76 -7.63 22.39 5.03
N ASP A 77 -8.65 22.25 4.19
CA ASP A 77 -8.57 22.66 2.79
C ASP A 77 -8.74 24.18 2.58
N CYS A 78 -8.74 24.62 1.32
CA CYS A 78 -8.60 26.04 0.98
C CYS A 78 -9.84 26.89 1.26
N ASP A 79 -11.02 26.28 1.25
CA ASP A 79 -12.30 26.88 1.64
C ASP A 79 -12.80 26.42 3.01
N ALA A 80 -12.01 25.61 3.71
CA ALA A 80 -12.16 25.24 5.11
C ALA A 80 -13.41 24.40 5.43
N ASP A 81 -13.89 23.61 4.47
CA ASP A 81 -15.03 22.72 4.66
C ASP A 81 -14.70 21.22 4.52
N VAL A 82 -13.41 20.86 4.34
CA VAL A 82 -12.93 19.48 4.43
C VAL A 82 -11.67 19.37 5.27
N ILE A 83 -11.61 18.33 6.10
CA ILE A 83 -10.43 17.97 6.88
C ILE A 83 -9.79 16.71 6.32
N ILE A 84 -8.46 16.67 6.30
CA ILE A 84 -7.69 15.45 6.12
C ILE A 84 -6.83 15.16 7.35
N LEU A 85 -6.93 13.93 7.86
CA LEU A 85 -6.13 13.40 8.95
C LEU A 85 -5.04 12.50 8.35
N GLN A 86 -3.77 12.80 8.63
CA GLN A 86 -2.69 11.85 8.42
C GLN A 86 -2.63 10.91 9.62
N ILE A 87 -2.92 9.63 9.42
CA ILE A 87 -3.09 8.66 10.50
C ILE A 87 -2.26 7.41 10.32
N GLU A 88 -1.93 6.76 11.44
CA GLU A 88 -1.48 5.37 11.50
C GLU A 88 -2.67 4.48 11.88
N GLN A 89 -2.98 3.48 11.04
CA GLN A 89 -4.10 2.55 11.26
C GLN A 89 -3.62 1.29 11.99
N HIS A 90 -4.00 1.16 13.26
CA HIS A 90 -3.63 0.00 14.07
C HIS A 90 -4.33 -1.25 13.55
N GLY A 91 -3.56 -2.32 13.36
CA GLY A 91 -4.03 -3.60 12.83
C GLY A 91 -4.36 -3.59 11.32
N GLY A 92 -4.07 -2.50 10.61
CA GLY A 92 -4.20 -2.41 9.15
C GLY A 92 -5.63 -2.46 8.61
N ILE A 93 -6.67 -2.30 9.46
CA ILE A 93 -8.08 -2.45 9.07
C ILE A 93 -8.86 -1.20 9.46
N ALA A 94 -9.12 -0.32 8.50
CA ALA A 94 -10.03 0.81 8.73
C ALA A 94 -11.50 0.39 8.48
N CYS A 95 -11.74 -0.53 7.56
CA CYS A 95 -13.07 -0.91 7.11
C CYS A 95 -13.68 -2.04 7.95
N HIS A 96 -14.99 -1.94 8.26
CA HIS A 96 -15.72 -3.00 8.95
C HIS A 96 -15.84 -4.30 8.13
N THR A 97 -15.57 -4.24 6.82
CA THR A 97 -15.46 -5.44 5.96
C THR A 97 -14.12 -6.18 6.14
N GLY A 98 -13.29 -5.76 7.09
CA GLY A 98 -11.98 -6.38 7.32
C GLY A 98 -10.92 -6.01 6.29
N ARG A 99 -11.12 -4.89 5.58
CA ARG A 99 -10.19 -4.34 4.58
C ARG A 99 -9.42 -3.14 5.13
N GLU A 100 -8.28 -2.86 4.52
CA GLU A 100 -7.47 -1.69 4.83
C GLU A 100 -8.25 -0.39 4.62
N SER A 101 -8.90 -0.24 3.47
CA SER A 101 -9.66 0.94 3.07
C SER A 101 -11.14 0.63 2.85
N CYS A 102 -11.99 1.62 3.11
CA CYS A 102 -13.39 1.63 2.71
C CYS A 102 -13.54 1.79 1.18
N PHE A 103 -12.52 2.29 0.49
CA PHE A 103 -12.52 2.54 -0.95
C PHE A 103 -12.03 1.33 -1.76
N TYR A 104 -12.51 0.15 -1.40
CA TYR A 104 -12.08 -1.12 -2.00
C TYR A 104 -12.76 -1.48 -3.31
N ARG A 105 -13.63 -0.61 -3.83
CA ARG A 105 -14.35 -0.82 -5.09
C ARG A 105 -13.94 0.21 -6.13
N LYS A 106 -13.69 -0.26 -7.34
CA LYS A 106 -13.32 0.55 -8.51
C LYS A 106 -14.40 0.44 -9.57
N LEU A 107 -14.66 1.53 -10.29
CA LEU A 107 -15.55 1.52 -11.45
C LEU A 107 -14.77 1.05 -12.68
N THR A 108 -15.24 0.00 -13.34
CA THR A 108 -14.73 -0.55 -14.61
C THR A 108 -15.80 -0.41 -15.70
N PRO A 109 -15.49 -0.66 -16.98
CA PRO A 109 -16.49 -0.75 -18.04
C PRO A 109 -17.57 -1.81 -17.77
N GLN A 110 -17.30 -2.80 -16.91
CA GLN A 110 -18.19 -3.90 -16.55
C GLN A 110 -18.99 -3.62 -15.27
N GLY A 111 -18.62 -2.61 -14.47
CA GLY A 111 -19.36 -2.17 -13.28
C GLY A 111 -18.47 -1.87 -12.08
N TRP A 112 -19.04 -1.92 -10.87
CA TRP A 112 -18.28 -1.76 -9.63
C TRP A 112 -17.63 -3.09 -9.25
N GLU A 113 -16.31 -3.13 -9.23
CA GLU A 113 -15.52 -4.32 -8.92
C GLU A 113 -14.73 -4.14 -7.63
N ILE A 114 -14.57 -5.22 -6.85
CA ILE A 114 -13.74 -5.23 -5.64
C ILE A 114 -12.28 -5.39 -6.06
N VAL A 115 -11.45 -4.42 -5.67
CA VAL A 115 -10.02 -4.40 -6.03
C VAL A 115 -9.08 -4.58 -4.83
N ASP A 116 -9.58 -4.44 -3.59
CA ASP A 116 -8.78 -4.68 -2.38
C ASP A 116 -9.08 -6.01 -1.70
N ALA A 117 -8.00 -6.68 -1.27
CA ALA A 117 -8.05 -7.90 -0.49
C ALA A 117 -8.67 -7.68 0.89
N GLN A 118 -9.46 -8.66 1.34
CA GLN A 118 -9.95 -8.75 2.70
C GLN A 118 -8.84 -9.27 3.61
N LEU A 119 -8.36 -8.44 4.53
CA LEU A 119 -7.26 -8.77 5.44
C LEU A 119 -7.70 -9.64 6.62
N LYS A 120 -8.96 -9.50 7.06
CA LYS A 120 -9.59 -10.35 8.08
C LYS A 120 -11.07 -10.57 7.79
N ASP A 121 -11.60 -11.71 8.23
CA ASP A 121 -13.03 -12.01 8.14
C ASP A 121 -13.85 -11.07 9.06
N PRO A 122 -14.88 -10.36 8.55
CA PRO A 122 -15.74 -9.48 9.33
C PRO A 122 -16.43 -10.16 10.50
N THR A 123 -16.75 -11.45 10.37
CA THR A 123 -17.43 -12.23 11.42
C THR A 123 -16.52 -12.47 12.62
N ALA A 124 -15.21 -12.52 12.41
CA ALA A 124 -14.21 -12.57 13.47
C ALA A 124 -13.98 -11.20 14.16
N ILE A 125 -14.47 -10.10 13.57
CA ILE A 125 -14.33 -8.73 14.12
C ILE A 125 -15.64 -8.24 14.76
N TYR A 126 -16.82 -8.60 14.23
CA TYR A 126 -18.11 -8.01 14.64
C TYR A 126 -19.22 -8.99 15.04
N GLY A 127 -18.96 -10.30 15.11
CA GLY A 127 -19.99 -11.29 15.51
C GLY A 127 -21.03 -11.55 14.42
N ALA A 128 -21.52 -12.78 14.36
CA ALA A 128 -22.20 -13.35 13.20
C ALA A 128 -23.52 -12.64 12.80
N SER A 129 -23.52 -11.93 11.67
CA SER A 129 -24.66 -11.74 10.77
C SER A 129 -24.22 -11.01 9.49
N ALA A 130 -23.61 -11.72 8.54
CA ALA A 130 -23.50 -11.23 7.16
C ALA A 130 -23.41 -12.42 6.20
N LYS A 131 -24.37 -12.50 5.27
CA LYS A 131 -24.41 -13.51 4.20
C LYS A 131 -23.29 -13.25 3.20
N VAL A 132 -22.58 -14.31 2.80
CA VAL A 132 -21.45 -14.27 1.86
C VAL A 132 -21.91 -14.85 0.54
N GLU A 133 -21.75 -14.10 -0.55
CA GLU A 133 -21.63 -14.65 -1.90
C GLU A 133 -20.19 -14.38 -2.36
N ALA A 134 -19.49 -15.46 -2.69
CA ALA A 134 -18.09 -15.45 -3.09
C ALA A 134 -18.01 -15.60 -4.61
N HIS A 135 -17.22 -14.76 -5.28
CA HIS A 135 -16.65 -15.08 -6.57
C HIS A 135 -15.30 -14.37 -6.79
N ASP A 136 -14.55 -15.00 -7.68
CA ASP A 136 -13.10 -15.19 -7.80
C ASP A 136 -12.37 -14.04 -8.53
N HIS A 137 -11.04 -14.09 -8.45
CA HIS A 137 -10.03 -13.03 -8.53
C HIS A 137 -9.68 -12.45 -9.91
N GLY A 138 -9.15 -11.21 -9.89
CA GLY A 138 -8.34 -10.66 -11.00
C GLY A 138 -7.93 -9.18 -10.91
N GLN A 139 -6.94 -8.85 -10.03
CA GLN A 139 -5.84 -7.86 -10.17
C GLN A 139 -6.08 -6.37 -10.60
N THR A 140 -5.45 -5.30 -10.07
CA THR A 140 -4.64 -4.97 -8.87
C THR A 140 -4.48 -3.43 -8.88
N GLU A 141 -4.60 -2.74 -7.73
CA GLU A 141 -4.15 -1.34 -7.55
C GLU A 141 -2.87 -1.32 -6.69
N GLN A 142 -2.01 -0.31 -6.91
CA GLN A 142 -0.62 -0.23 -6.45
C GLN A 142 -0.42 -0.59 -4.97
N VAL A 143 -0.11 -1.86 -4.75
CA VAL A 143 0.66 -2.33 -3.60
C VAL A 143 2.05 -1.68 -3.71
N ASP A 144 2.69 -1.33 -2.60
CA ASP A 144 4.16 -1.26 -2.59
C ASP A 144 4.66 -2.69 -2.82
N VAL A 145 4.64 -3.11 -4.09
CA VAL A 145 4.91 -4.47 -4.53
C VAL A 145 6.31 -4.85 -4.06
N LEU A 146 7.24 -3.91 -4.09
CA LEU A 146 8.63 -4.13 -3.70
C LEU A 146 8.77 -4.34 -2.19
N GLY A 147 8.17 -3.48 -1.36
CA GLY A 147 8.18 -3.67 0.09
C GLY A 147 7.38 -4.89 0.56
N TYR A 148 6.27 -5.22 -0.12
CA TYR A 148 5.53 -6.45 0.12
C TYR A 148 6.37 -7.68 -0.23
N LEU A 149 7.01 -7.70 -1.41
CA LEU A 149 7.88 -8.79 -1.84
C LEU A 149 9.07 -8.94 -0.89
N GLY A 150 9.69 -7.85 -0.43
CA GLY A 150 10.78 -7.88 0.55
C GLY A 150 10.39 -8.59 1.85
N ARG A 151 9.23 -8.24 2.43
CA ARG A 151 8.70 -8.91 3.63
C ARG A 151 8.35 -10.38 3.37
N LEU A 152 7.77 -10.69 2.21
CA LEU A 152 7.43 -12.04 1.81
C LEU A 152 8.69 -12.92 1.66
N MET A 153 9.77 -12.36 1.11
CA MET A 153 11.05 -13.06 0.97
C MET A 153 11.62 -13.48 2.33
N GLN A 154 11.59 -12.58 3.32
CA GLN A 154 12.04 -12.86 4.68
C GLN A 154 11.23 -13.97 5.35
N GLN A 155 9.90 -13.96 5.19
CA GLN A 155 9.01 -14.99 5.74
C GLN A 155 9.24 -16.37 5.12
N ARG A 156 9.59 -16.43 3.83
CA ARG A 156 9.74 -17.69 3.09
C ARG A 156 11.14 -18.30 3.19
N LYS A 157 12.14 -17.57 3.72
CA LYS A 157 13.53 -18.05 3.86
C LYS A 157 13.67 -19.26 4.79
N THR A 158 12.87 -19.32 5.86
CA THR A 158 12.86 -20.44 6.82
C THR A 158 11.71 -21.41 6.60
N ALA A 159 10.91 -21.23 5.55
CA ALA A 159 9.77 -22.07 5.26
C ALA A 159 10.19 -23.39 4.60
N GLU A 160 9.38 -24.44 4.78
CA GLU A 160 9.61 -25.72 4.11
C GLU A 160 9.62 -25.57 2.59
N ALA A 161 10.50 -26.31 1.91
CA ALA A 161 10.77 -26.14 0.48
C ALA A 161 9.51 -26.32 -0.39
N ASP A 162 8.58 -27.19 0.02
CA ASP A 162 7.37 -27.50 -0.72
C ASP A 162 6.23 -26.50 -0.45
N SER A 163 6.44 -25.54 0.46
CA SER A 163 5.42 -24.58 0.87
C SER A 163 5.21 -23.41 -0.11
N SER A 164 6.19 -23.16 -0.99
CA SER A 164 6.12 -22.12 -2.03
C SER A 164 7.29 -22.22 -3.02
N TYR A 165 7.11 -21.66 -4.22
CA TYR A 165 8.18 -21.54 -5.20
C TYR A 165 9.44 -20.84 -4.64
N ILE A 166 9.26 -19.75 -3.89
CA ILE A 166 10.35 -18.99 -3.24
C ILE A 166 11.12 -19.87 -2.24
N ALA A 167 10.40 -20.60 -1.37
CA ALA A 167 11.03 -21.52 -0.41
C ALA A 167 11.84 -22.61 -1.13
N SER A 168 11.32 -23.13 -2.26
CA SER A 168 12.03 -24.09 -3.09
C SER A 168 13.33 -23.52 -3.69
N LEU A 169 13.31 -22.25 -4.14
CA LEU A 169 14.49 -21.56 -4.67
C LEU A 169 15.54 -21.37 -3.58
N TYR A 170 15.14 -20.91 -2.39
CA TYR A 170 16.05 -20.77 -1.26
C TYR A 170 16.67 -22.10 -0.83
N LYS A 171 15.88 -23.18 -0.84
CA LYS A 171 16.41 -24.52 -0.54
C LYS A 171 17.42 -25.01 -1.57
N LYS A 172 17.21 -24.71 -2.86
CA LYS A 172 18.15 -25.01 -3.96
C LYS A 172 19.41 -24.15 -3.92
N GLY A 173 19.38 -23.04 -3.18
CA GLY A 173 20.53 -22.20 -2.89
C GLY A 173 20.85 -21.15 -3.97
N ILE A 174 21.89 -20.36 -3.70
CA ILE A 174 22.24 -19.16 -4.49
C ILE A 174 22.43 -19.44 -5.99
N ASN A 175 23.06 -20.56 -6.36
CA ASN A 175 23.32 -20.85 -7.77
C ASN A 175 22.03 -20.98 -8.59
N LYS A 176 20.97 -21.59 -8.02
CA LYS A 176 19.70 -21.71 -8.75
C LYS A 176 18.96 -20.37 -8.85
N ILE A 177 19.10 -19.51 -7.85
CA ILE A 177 18.54 -18.16 -7.89
C ILE A 177 19.26 -17.33 -8.95
N LEU A 178 20.59 -17.38 -9.01
CA LEU A 178 21.38 -16.65 -10.00
C LEU A 178 21.16 -17.18 -11.42
N GLU A 179 20.94 -18.48 -11.60
CA GLU A 179 20.54 -19.06 -12.88
C GLU A 179 19.26 -18.41 -13.40
N LYS A 180 18.23 -18.27 -12.55
CA LYS A 180 17.00 -17.56 -12.92
C LYS A 180 17.26 -16.09 -13.23
N VAL A 181 17.98 -15.34 -12.38
CA VAL A 181 18.31 -13.93 -12.66
C VAL A 181 19.00 -13.77 -14.03
N GLY A 182 19.91 -14.67 -14.39
CA GLY A 182 20.58 -14.67 -15.69
C GLY A 182 19.64 -15.01 -16.86
N GLU A 183 18.78 -16.01 -16.69
CA GLU A 183 17.76 -16.42 -17.67
C GLU A 183 16.82 -15.24 -18.00
N GLU A 184 16.16 -14.67 -16.99
CA GLU A 184 15.21 -13.56 -17.15
C GLU A 184 15.89 -12.31 -17.75
N SER A 185 17.17 -12.09 -17.44
CA SER A 185 17.94 -10.98 -18.02
C SER A 185 18.09 -11.12 -19.53
N VAL A 186 18.34 -12.35 -20.02
CA VAL A 186 18.49 -12.62 -21.45
C VAL A 186 17.14 -12.60 -22.14
N GLU A 187 16.10 -13.15 -21.52
CA GLU A 187 14.73 -13.14 -22.04
C GLU A 187 14.21 -11.71 -22.18
N THR A 188 14.46 -10.85 -21.18
CA THR A 188 14.18 -9.40 -21.27
C THR A 188 14.85 -8.74 -22.48
N ILE A 189 16.13 -9.05 -22.74
CA ILE A 189 16.88 -8.50 -23.88
C ILE A 189 16.22 -8.94 -25.21
N ILE A 190 15.84 -10.21 -25.31
CA ILE A 190 15.20 -10.77 -26.51
C ILE A 190 13.82 -10.12 -26.71
N ALA A 191 12.97 -10.08 -25.69
CA ALA A 191 11.64 -9.48 -25.75
C ALA A 191 11.70 -7.99 -26.14
N ALA A 192 12.69 -7.25 -25.63
CA ALA A 192 12.91 -5.85 -26.01
C ALA A 192 13.27 -5.70 -27.50
N LYS A 193 14.11 -6.59 -28.03
CA LYS A 193 14.45 -6.61 -29.46
C LYS A 193 13.24 -6.96 -30.32
N ASP A 194 12.45 -7.93 -29.91
CA ASP A 194 11.27 -8.36 -30.66
C ASP A 194 10.19 -7.27 -30.66
N TYR A 195 10.00 -6.55 -29.56
CA TYR A 195 9.13 -5.37 -29.51
C TYR A 195 9.63 -4.23 -30.40
N ALA A 196 10.95 -4.04 -30.49
CA ALA A 196 11.55 -3.04 -31.40
C ALA A 196 11.37 -3.41 -32.88
N VAL A 197 11.37 -4.72 -33.21
CA VAL A 197 11.11 -5.21 -34.58
C VAL A 197 9.63 -5.10 -34.93
N LEU A 198 8.74 -5.47 -34.01
CA LEU A 198 7.30 -5.41 -34.19
C LEU A 198 6.61 -4.92 -32.91
N ALA A 199 6.07 -3.70 -32.96
CA ALA A 199 5.33 -3.10 -31.85
C ALA A 199 3.89 -3.64 -31.76
N SER A 200 3.74 -4.92 -31.45
CA SER A 200 2.44 -5.57 -31.19
C SER A 200 2.07 -5.52 -29.70
N LEU A 201 0.78 -5.75 -29.39
CA LEU A 201 0.32 -5.86 -28.01
C LEU A 201 0.93 -7.09 -27.31
N GLU A 202 1.12 -8.17 -28.05
CA GLU A 202 1.77 -9.41 -27.59
C GLU A 202 3.22 -9.14 -27.18
N ASN A 203 4.05 -8.62 -28.09
CA ASN A 203 5.46 -8.32 -27.80
C ASN A 203 5.61 -7.28 -26.67
N LYS A 204 4.64 -6.36 -26.54
CA LYS A 204 4.60 -5.43 -25.40
C LYS A 204 4.36 -6.17 -24.07
N HIS A 205 3.45 -7.13 -24.04
CA HIS A 205 3.17 -7.92 -22.84
C HIS A 205 4.36 -8.80 -22.49
N ASP A 206 4.98 -9.47 -23.46
CA ASP A 206 6.18 -10.29 -23.23
C ASP A 206 7.28 -9.45 -22.59
N LEU A 207 7.59 -8.27 -23.16
CA LEU A 207 8.56 -7.36 -22.56
C LEU A 207 8.22 -6.97 -21.12
N ILE A 208 6.95 -6.72 -20.81
CA ILE A 208 6.52 -6.38 -19.44
C ILE A 208 6.70 -7.57 -18.50
N TYR A 209 6.36 -8.78 -18.94
CA TYR A 209 6.45 -10.00 -18.14
C TYR A 209 7.91 -10.36 -17.83
N GLU A 210 8.78 -10.36 -18.84
CA GLU A 210 10.21 -10.67 -18.64
C GLU A 210 10.89 -9.65 -17.71
N VAL A 211 10.55 -8.36 -17.84
CA VAL A 211 11.06 -7.32 -16.92
C VAL A 211 10.54 -7.56 -15.50
N ALA A 212 9.28 -7.98 -15.34
CA ALA A 212 8.70 -8.27 -14.03
C ALA A 212 9.38 -9.49 -13.38
N ASP A 213 9.64 -10.56 -14.14
CA ASP A 213 10.31 -11.75 -13.65
C ASP A 213 11.78 -11.48 -13.29
N LEU A 214 12.49 -10.68 -14.09
CA LEU A 214 13.82 -10.20 -13.76
C LEU A 214 13.84 -9.44 -12.42
N TRP A 215 12.87 -8.53 -12.21
CA TRP A 215 12.75 -7.78 -10.95
C TRP A 215 12.42 -8.71 -9.78
N PHE A 216 11.47 -9.63 -9.97
CA PHE A 216 11.08 -10.61 -8.96
C PHE A 216 12.28 -11.46 -8.52
N HIS A 217 13.02 -12.05 -9.47
CA HIS A 217 14.16 -12.90 -9.18
C HIS A 217 15.34 -12.10 -8.59
N SER A 218 15.49 -10.83 -8.96
CA SER A 218 16.45 -9.92 -8.31
C SER A 218 16.09 -9.67 -6.85
N ILE A 219 14.80 -9.49 -6.51
CA ILE A 219 14.33 -9.33 -5.13
C ILE A 219 14.50 -10.61 -4.32
N VAL A 220 14.23 -11.78 -4.92
CA VAL A 220 14.53 -13.08 -4.29
C VAL A 220 16.02 -13.21 -3.97
N MET A 221 16.90 -12.78 -4.89
CA MET A 221 18.34 -12.76 -4.65
C MET A 221 18.72 -11.82 -3.51
N LEU A 222 18.16 -10.61 -3.44
CA LEU A 222 18.40 -9.68 -2.33
C LEU A 222 17.97 -10.31 -0.99
N GLY A 223 16.79 -10.94 -0.96
CA GLY A 223 16.29 -11.66 0.21
C GLY A 223 17.19 -12.83 0.64
N TYR A 224 17.85 -13.52 -0.29
CA TYR A 224 18.85 -14.54 0.03
C TYR A 224 19.99 -13.96 0.89
N PHE A 225 20.43 -12.73 0.59
CA PHE A 225 21.47 -11.99 1.33
C PHE A 225 20.95 -11.14 2.49
N ASP A 226 19.68 -11.28 2.88
CA ASP A 226 19.04 -10.47 3.93
C ASP A 226 19.04 -8.96 3.65
N LEU A 227 19.00 -8.60 2.37
CA LEU A 227 18.90 -7.22 1.92
C LEU A 227 17.45 -6.87 1.61
N ASP A 228 16.97 -5.78 2.21
CA ASP A 228 15.67 -5.21 1.87
C ASP A 228 15.74 -4.53 0.50
N PRO A 229 14.80 -4.78 -0.45
CA PRO A 229 14.77 -4.09 -1.74
C PRO A 229 14.85 -2.57 -1.66
N GLN A 230 14.40 -1.96 -0.56
CA GLN A 230 14.47 -0.53 -0.32
C GLN A 230 15.92 0.00 -0.39
N VAL A 231 16.93 -0.80 -0.01
CA VAL A 231 18.34 -0.34 -0.07
C VAL A 231 18.81 -0.09 -1.50
N VAL A 232 18.27 -0.82 -2.48
CA VAL A 232 18.55 -0.61 -3.90
C VAL A 232 17.82 0.64 -4.41
N LEU A 233 16.58 0.85 -3.96
CA LEU A 233 15.81 2.05 -4.30
C LEU A 233 16.46 3.31 -3.72
N ASP A 234 16.94 3.26 -2.49
CA ASP A 234 17.68 4.35 -1.84
C ASP A 234 18.97 4.67 -2.59
N GLU A 235 19.70 3.65 -3.06
CA GLU A 235 20.87 3.83 -3.91
C GLU A 235 20.52 4.45 -5.27
N LEU A 236 19.40 4.07 -5.89
CA LEU A 236 18.91 4.72 -7.10
C LEU A 236 18.52 6.19 -6.83
N ALA A 237 17.83 6.46 -5.72
CA ALA A 237 17.44 7.81 -5.31
C ALA A 237 18.68 8.69 -5.04
N ARG A 238 19.72 8.16 -4.39
CA ARG A 238 21.01 8.85 -4.22
C ARG A 238 21.62 9.27 -5.55
N ARG A 239 21.45 8.47 -6.61
CA ARG A 239 21.96 8.77 -7.96
C ARG A 239 21.11 9.77 -8.74
N GLN A 240 19.83 9.95 -8.41
CA GLN A 240 18.95 10.88 -9.13
C GLN A 240 19.43 12.34 -9.07
N GLY A 241 20.31 12.69 -8.12
CA GLY A 241 20.96 14.01 -8.02
C GLY A 241 22.37 14.13 -8.65
N LEU A 242 22.93 13.06 -9.20
CA LEU A 242 24.28 13.02 -9.76
C LEU A 242 24.22 12.61 -11.24
N SER A 243 24.81 13.39 -12.15
CA SER A 243 24.91 12.94 -13.54
C SER A 243 25.69 11.62 -13.61
N GLY A 244 25.26 10.67 -14.45
CA GLY A 244 25.90 9.34 -14.54
C GLY A 244 27.39 9.39 -14.91
N LEU A 245 27.88 10.50 -15.49
CA LEU A 245 29.29 10.75 -15.74
C LEU A 245 30.08 11.08 -14.47
N VAL A 246 29.47 11.85 -13.55
CA VAL A 246 30.06 12.22 -12.24
C VAL A 246 30.10 11.02 -11.31
N GLU A 247 29.06 10.18 -11.31
CA GLU A 247 29.03 8.95 -10.52
C GLU A 247 30.13 7.95 -10.96
N LYS A 248 30.31 7.76 -12.26
CA LYS A 248 31.35 6.88 -12.82
C LYS A 248 32.77 7.37 -12.51
N ALA A 249 32.97 8.70 -12.49
CA ALA A 249 34.25 9.30 -12.09
C ALA A 249 34.56 9.10 -10.60
N ASN A 250 33.55 9.24 -9.71
CA ASN A 250 33.74 9.08 -8.27
C ASN A 250 34.05 7.63 -7.86
N ARG A 251 33.42 6.63 -8.51
CA ARG A 251 33.72 5.20 -8.25
C ARG A 251 35.14 4.77 -8.61
N SER A 252 35.79 5.52 -9.50
CA SER A 252 37.16 5.24 -9.96
C SER A 252 38.21 5.79 -8.98
N GLN A 253 37.80 6.54 -7.95
CA GLN A 253 38.68 7.11 -6.92
C GLN A 253 38.61 6.34 -5.59
N GLU A 254 37.61 5.49 -5.40
CA GLU A 254 37.40 4.68 -4.18
C GLU A 254 37.77 3.20 -4.34
N ALA A 255 38.23 2.79 -5.53
CA ALA A 255 38.76 1.45 -5.82
C ALA A 255 40.28 1.47 -5.94
#